data_AF-A0A4Y2GSN2-F1
#
_entry.id   AF-A0A4Y2GSN2-F1
#
_cell.length_a   1.000
_cell.length_b   1.000
_cell.length_c   1.000
_cell.angle_alpha   90.00
_cell.angle_beta   90.00
_cell.angle_gamma   90.00
#
_symmetry.space_group_name_H-M   'P 1'
#
loop_
_entity.id
_entity.type
_entity.pdbx_description
1 polymer ?
#
loop_
_entity_poly.entity_id
_entity_poly.type
_entity_poly.pdbx_seq_one_letter_code
_entity_poly.pdbx_strand_id
1 'polypeptide(L)'
;MKVLVDGLNGIRSLLNAYYALPVLYRKSLLNVTSSHCIKEPVAEEEAIQKVLDVQGETIIVQYSVWMGDEINLARTWRLRMRVNSTIYDAIETVAKMDNRQ
;
A
#
# COMPACT_ATOMS: atom_id res chain seq x y z
N MET A 1 15.69 -9.78 -14.08
CA MET A 1 15.77 -8.59 -13.18
C MET A 1 14.77 -7.52 -13.57
N LYS A 2 14.74 -7.06 -14.83
CA LYS A 2 13.80 -6.03 -15.32
C LYS A 2 12.32 -6.32 -14.94
N VAL A 3 11.85 -7.54 -15.16
CA VAL A 3 10.49 -8.00 -14.79
C VAL A 3 10.18 -7.89 -13.28
N LEU A 4 11.15 -8.13 -12.40
CA LEU A 4 10.96 -8.01 -10.95
C LEU A 4 10.89 -6.54 -10.51
N VAL A 5 11.72 -5.69 -11.13
CA VAL A 5 11.75 -4.25 -10.88
C VAL A 5 10.45 -3.59 -11.39
N ASP A 6 9.97 -4.01 -12.56
CA ASP A 6 8.71 -3.52 -13.13
C ASP A 6 7.49 -3.97 -12.29
N GLY A 7 7.52 -5.19 -11.72
CA GLY A 7 6.50 -5.66 -10.79
C GLY A 7 6.48 -4.93 -9.45
N LEU A 8 7.65 -4.48 -8.96
CA LEU A 8 7.76 -3.65 -7.75
C LEU A 8 7.32 -2.21 -7.98
N ASN A 9 7.51 -1.66 -9.19
CA ASN A 9 7.06 -0.30 -9.53
C ASN A 9 5.52 -0.16 -9.50
N GLY A 10 4.79 -1.25 -9.74
CA GLY A 10 3.32 -1.29 -9.66
C GLY A 10 2.76 -1.48 -8.25
N ILE A 11 3.55 -2.03 -7.31
CA ILE A 11 3.10 -2.37 -5.95
C ILE A 11 4.00 -1.66 -4.93
N ARG A 12 3.52 -0.53 -4.41
CA ARG A 12 4.20 0.23 -3.33
C ARG A 12 4.01 -0.44 -1.96
N SER A 13 4.53 -1.66 -1.80
CA SER A 13 4.52 -2.38 -0.52
C SER A 13 5.93 -2.46 0.05
N LEU A 14 6.14 -1.90 1.25
CA LEU A 14 7.40 -2.00 1.98
C LEU A 14 7.80 -3.46 2.20
N LEU A 15 6.83 -4.32 2.51
CA LEU A 15 7.06 -5.74 2.74
C LEU A 15 7.58 -6.45 1.47
N ASN A 16 7.01 -6.10 0.31
CA ASN A 16 7.49 -6.64 -0.96
C ASN A 16 8.91 -6.16 -1.28
N ALA A 17 9.20 -4.88 -1.03
CA ALA A 17 10.55 -4.34 -1.19
C ALA A 17 11.54 -5.04 -0.25
N TYR A 18 11.16 -5.24 1.03
CA TYR A 18 11.97 -5.93 2.03
C TYR A 18 12.37 -7.34 1.59
N TYR A 19 11.44 -8.11 1.03
CA TYR A 19 11.75 -9.46 0.54
C TYR A 19 12.45 -9.50 -0.81
N ALA A 20 12.17 -8.55 -1.70
CA ALA A 20 12.74 -8.55 -3.05
C ALA A 20 14.17 -8.00 -3.09
N LEU A 21 14.49 -6.97 -2.30
CA LEU A 21 15.78 -6.30 -2.31
C LEU A 21 16.96 -7.28 -2.11
N PRO A 22 16.99 -8.15 -1.09
CA PRO A 22 18.07 -9.12 -0.93
C PRO A 22 18.28 -9.98 -2.18
N VAL A 23 17.20 -10.48 -2.78
CA VAL A 23 17.25 -11.34 -3.97
C VAL A 23 17.85 -10.59 -5.18
N LEU A 24 17.47 -9.32 -5.37
CA LEU A 24 18.03 -8.47 -6.43
C LEU A 24 19.54 -8.26 -6.26
N TYR A 25 20.03 -8.20 -5.03
CA TYR A 25 21.46 -8.13 -4.70
C TYR A 25 22.15 -9.49 -4.61
N ARG A 26 21.49 -10.58 -5.05
CA ARG A 26 22.00 -11.96 -4.96
C ARG A 26 22.36 -12.36 -3.52
N LYS A 27 21.60 -11.86 -2.55
CA LYS A 27 21.68 -12.19 -1.13
C LYS A 27 20.43 -12.96 -0.71
N SER A 28 20.53 -13.66 0.41
CA SER A 28 19.42 -14.33 1.10
C SER A 28 19.36 -13.91 2.56
N LEU A 29 18.27 -14.26 3.25
CA LEU A 29 18.16 -14.05 4.70
C LEU A 29 19.25 -14.79 5.49
N LEU A 30 19.85 -15.84 4.93
CA LEU A 30 20.96 -16.57 5.53
C LEU A 30 22.29 -15.78 5.51
N ASN A 31 22.37 -14.71 4.70
CA ASN A 31 23.57 -13.88 4.62
C ASN A 31 23.59 -12.74 5.64
N VAL A 32 22.58 -12.64 6.51
CA VAL A 32 22.52 -11.64 7.57
C VAL A 32 23.47 -12.04 8.71
N THR A 33 24.43 -11.18 9.01
CA THR A 33 25.43 -11.37 10.07
C THR A 33 25.72 -10.04 10.77
N SER A 34 26.16 -10.08 12.04
CA SER A 34 26.44 -8.89 12.85
C SER A 34 27.56 -8.00 12.29
N SER A 35 28.41 -8.53 11.41
CA SER A 35 29.47 -7.80 10.71
C SER A 35 28.95 -6.77 9.69
N HIS A 36 27.66 -6.84 9.32
CA HIS A 36 27.04 -5.93 8.34
C HIS A 36 26.41 -4.68 8.98
N CYS A 37 26.46 -4.53 10.30
CA CYS A 37 25.91 -3.36 10.98
C CYS A 37 26.88 -2.17 10.88
N ILE A 38 26.47 -1.09 10.20
CA ILE A 38 27.16 0.21 10.23
C ILE A 38 26.75 0.93 11.53
N LYS A 39 27.71 1.58 12.21
CA LYS A 39 27.47 2.27 13.50
C LYS A 39 26.83 3.65 13.37
N GLU A 40 26.80 4.25 12.19
CA GLU A 40 26.25 5.59 11.95
C GLU A 40 25.00 5.53 11.07
N PRO A 41 23.92 6.27 11.44
CA PRO A 41 22.70 6.33 10.66
C PRO A 41 22.90 7.14 9.38
N VAL A 42 22.35 6.65 8.27
CA VAL A 42 22.24 7.40 7.00
C VAL A 42 20.97 8.24 7.07
N ALA A 43 21.07 9.54 6.78
CA ALA A 43 19.94 10.47 6.83
C ALA A 43 18.91 10.13 5.73
N GLU A 44 17.72 9.69 6.14
CA GLU A 44 16.60 9.26 5.27
C GLU A 44 15.77 10.42 4.69
N GLU A 45 16.23 11.67 4.83
CA GLU A 45 15.36 12.85 4.83
C GLU A 45 14.96 13.35 3.42
N GLU A 46 15.64 12.95 2.35
CA GLU A 46 15.34 13.44 0.98
C GLU A 46 14.24 12.66 0.23
N ALA A 47 13.91 11.44 0.64
CA ALA A 47 12.96 10.58 -0.10
C ALA A 47 11.48 10.87 0.21
N ILE A 48 11.19 11.41 1.39
CA ILE A 48 9.83 11.54 1.94
C ILE A 48 9.09 12.75 1.32
N GLN A 49 9.82 13.81 0.97
CA GLN A 49 9.22 15.07 0.53
C GLN A 49 8.57 15.02 -0.86
N LYS A 50 8.97 14.06 -1.72
CA LYS A 50 8.43 13.91 -3.09
C LYS A 50 7.11 13.13 -3.18
N VAL A 51 6.65 12.52 -2.08
CA VAL A 51 5.44 11.67 -2.08
C VAL A 51 4.16 12.47 -1.79
N LEU A 52 4.28 13.69 -1.26
CA LEU A 52 3.17 14.40 -0.61
C LEU A 52 2.32 15.28 -1.53
N ASP A 53 2.67 15.43 -2.82
CA ASP A 53 1.93 16.32 -3.72
C ASP A 53 1.30 15.56 -4.88
N VAL A 54 0.11 15.01 -4.63
CA VAL A 54 -0.73 14.41 -5.67
C VAL A 54 -2.09 15.10 -5.65
N GLN A 55 -2.22 16.17 -6.45
CA GLN A 55 -3.53 16.63 -6.91
C GLN A 55 -4.08 15.58 -7.88
N GLY A 56 -5.04 14.78 -7.40
CA GLY A 56 -5.59 13.65 -8.13
C GLY A 56 -6.99 13.92 -8.69
N GLU A 57 -7.21 13.47 -9.93
CA GLU A 57 -8.54 13.28 -10.53
C GLU A 57 -9.45 12.40 -9.63
N THR A 58 -10.77 12.43 -9.82
CA THR A 58 -11.71 11.62 -9.02
C THR A 58 -12.31 10.45 -9.80
N ILE A 59 -12.44 9.29 -9.16
CA ILE A 59 -13.10 8.09 -9.66
C ILE A 59 -14.37 7.77 -8.88
N ILE A 60 -15.22 6.92 -9.45
CA ILE A 60 -16.40 6.36 -8.78
C ILE A 60 -16.11 4.90 -8.42
N VAL A 61 -16.29 4.56 -7.14
CA VAL A 61 -16.08 3.22 -6.59
C VAL A 61 -17.42 2.69 -6.06
N GLN A 62 -17.79 1.47 -6.45
CA GLN A 62 -18.91 0.75 -5.85
C GLN A 62 -18.36 -0.17 -4.76
N TYR A 63 -18.78 0.06 -3.52
CA TYR A 63 -18.34 -0.69 -2.34
C TYR A 63 -19.52 -1.45 -1.75
N SER A 64 -19.37 -2.76 -1.57
CA SER A 64 -20.43 -3.64 -1.06
C SER A 64 -19.88 -4.50 0.08
N VAL A 65 -20.67 -4.62 1.16
CA VAL A 65 -20.34 -5.44 2.34
C VAL A 65 -21.37 -6.56 2.49
N TRP A 66 -20.87 -7.75 2.80
CA TRP A 66 -21.64 -8.97 3.01
C TRP A 66 -21.14 -9.60 4.32
N MET A 67 -22.03 -10.22 5.09
CA MET A 67 -21.68 -10.87 6.35
C MET A 67 -22.33 -12.25 6.42
N GLY A 68 -21.56 -13.27 6.77
CA GLY A 68 -21.98 -14.67 6.85
C GLY A 68 -21.34 -15.55 5.76
N ASP A 69 -21.67 -16.84 5.82
CA ASP A 69 -21.11 -17.86 4.92
C ASP A 69 -21.78 -17.89 3.54
N GLU A 70 -23.00 -17.34 3.44
CA GLU A 70 -23.71 -17.06 2.19
C GLU A 70 -23.55 -15.59 1.81
N ILE A 71 -23.65 -15.24 0.51
CA ILE A 71 -23.61 -13.85 0.02
C ILE A 71 -24.91 -13.12 0.42
N ASN A 72 -25.06 -12.86 1.71
CA ASN A 72 -26.10 -12.02 2.26
C ASN A 72 -25.61 -10.57 2.18
N LEU A 73 -25.95 -9.88 1.08
CA LEU A 73 -25.60 -8.47 0.87
C LEU A 73 -26.19 -7.61 1.97
N ALA A 74 -25.33 -7.06 2.82
CA ALA A 74 -25.77 -6.16 3.87
C ALA A 74 -26.08 -4.77 3.28
N ARG A 75 -25.14 -4.22 2.49
CA ARG A 75 -25.30 -2.87 1.92
C ARG A 75 -24.30 -2.57 0.81
N THR A 76 -24.69 -1.70 -0.12
CA THR A 76 -23.85 -1.19 -1.20
C THR A 76 -23.85 0.33 -1.20
N TRP A 77 -22.67 0.94 -1.39
CA TRP A 77 -22.46 2.38 -1.50
C TRP A 77 -21.76 2.71 -2.82
N ARG A 78 -22.07 3.90 -3.35
CA ARG A 78 -21.38 4.49 -4.50
C ARG A 78 -20.58 5.69 -4.03
N LEU A 79 -19.27 5.54 -3.96
CA LEU A 79 -18.33 6.51 -3.41
C LEU A 79 -17.63 7.27 -4.54
N ARG A 80 -17.44 8.57 -4.36
CA ARG A 80 -16.56 9.38 -5.22
C ARG A 80 -15.23 9.57 -4.48
N MET A 81 -14.15 9.06 -5.05
CA MET A 81 -12.83 8.97 -4.41
C MET A 81 -11.75 9.56 -5.30
N ARG A 82 -10.56 9.87 -4.78
CA ARG A 82 -9.44 10.32 -5.60
C ARG A 82 -8.78 9.14 -6.30
N VAL A 83 -8.22 9.37 -7.49
CA VAL A 83 -7.29 8.42 -8.13
C VAL A 83 -6.10 8.24 -7.18
N ASN A 84 -5.69 6.99 -6.95
CA ASN A 84 -4.72 6.55 -5.94
C ASN A 84 -5.22 6.44 -4.49
N SER A 85 -6.51 6.64 -4.22
CA SER A 85 -7.10 6.23 -2.94
C SER A 85 -7.04 4.71 -2.79
N THR A 86 -6.82 4.27 -1.55
CA THR A 86 -6.75 2.85 -1.17
C THR A 86 -8.13 2.29 -0.83
N ILE A 87 -8.24 0.96 -0.78
CA ILE A 87 -9.45 0.29 -0.27
C ILE A 87 -9.74 0.71 1.18
N TYR A 88 -8.70 0.97 1.98
CA TYR A 88 -8.86 1.46 3.34
C TYR A 88 -9.56 2.82 3.38
N ASP A 89 -9.19 3.75 2.50
CA ASP A 89 -9.83 5.06 2.40
C ASP A 89 -11.33 4.92 2.07
N ALA A 90 -11.70 3.91 1.26
CA ALA A 90 -13.10 3.63 0.93
C ALA A 90 -13.88 3.15 2.16
N ILE A 91 -13.31 2.21 2.91
CA ILE A 91 -13.88 1.68 4.15
C ILE A 91 -14.04 2.81 5.18
N GLU A 92 -13.02 3.63 5.38
CA GLU A 92 -13.05 4.74 6.33
C GLU A 92 -14.10 5.79 5.96
N THR A 93 -14.22 6.10 4.66
CA THR A 93 -15.25 7.01 4.15
C THR A 93 -16.66 6.50 4.46
N VAL A 94 -16.92 5.21 4.21
CA VAL A 94 -18.22 4.58 4.50
C VAL A 94 -18.49 4.58 6.00
N ALA A 95 -17.51 4.23 6.83
CA ALA A 95 -17.65 4.25 8.28
C ALA A 95 -18.02 5.65 8.82
N LYS A 96 -17.40 6.71 8.28
CA LYS A 96 -17.73 8.11 8.62
C LYS A 96 -19.13 8.52 8.16
N MET A 97 -19.63 7.97 7.05
CA MET A 97 -20.99 8.24 6.55
C MET A 97 -22.05 7.52 7.36
N ASP A 98 -21.79 6.28 7.78
CA ASP A 98 -22.73 5.45 8.54
C ASP A 98 -22.90 5.98 9.98
N ASN A 99 -21.81 6.39 10.64
CA ASN A 99 -21.82 6.99 11.98
C ASN A 99 -22.48 8.37 12.07
N ARG A 100 -22.89 8.97 10.95
CA ARG A 100 -23.64 10.25 10.92
C ARG A 100 -25.15 10.05 10.86
N GLN A 101 -25.63 8.81 10.88
CA GLN A 101 -27.03 8.45 11.09
C GLN A 101 -27.33 8.31 12.58
#